data_AF-A0A7L5FFB3-F1
#
_entry.id   AF-A0A7L5FFB3-F1
#
_cell.length_a   1.000
_cell.length_b   1.000
_cell.length_c   1.000
_cell.angle_alpha   90.00
_cell.angle_beta   90.00
_cell.angle_gamma   90.00
#
_symmetry.space_group_name_H-M   'P 1'
#
loop_
_entity.id
_entity.type
_entity.pdbx_description
1 polymer ?
#
loop_
_entity_poly.entity_id
_entity_poly.type
_entity_poly.pdbx_seq_one_letter_code
_entity_poly.pdbx_strand_id
1 'polypeptide(L)'
;MVNSADFSKRMQKIMDRNDLNASSFAERIHVGRSSISHILSGRNKPSLDFVINTVKEFPEVDFDWLLNGKGTYPRSETPQTLPTENTSPTAIPEKKAMESSRSEPMQTASQDLFSTPDHKETNHIPKINKGKNIQKVILLYDDGSFEYFIP
;
A
#
# COMPACT_ATOMS: atom_id res chain seq x y z
N MET A 1 -18.91 -1.32 11.94
CA MET A 1 -17.47 -1.39 12.27
C MET A 1 -16.83 -2.37 11.30
N VAL A 2 -15.68 -2.05 10.71
CA VAL A 2 -15.00 -2.93 9.73
C VAL A 2 -14.53 -4.19 10.44
N ASN A 3 -14.90 -5.36 9.90
CA ASN A 3 -14.39 -6.65 10.35
C ASN A 3 -13.02 -6.90 9.73
N SER A 4 -11.96 -6.89 10.56
CA SER A 4 -10.59 -7.08 10.07
C SER A 4 -10.40 -8.42 9.38
N ALA A 5 -10.99 -9.52 9.88
CA ALA A 5 -10.82 -10.85 9.28
C ALA A 5 -11.43 -10.94 7.88
N ASP A 6 -12.61 -10.35 7.69
CA ASP A 6 -13.26 -10.33 6.38
C ASP A 6 -12.58 -9.35 5.41
N PHE A 7 -12.04 -8.24 5.94
CA PHE A 7 -11.21 -7.33 5.15
C PHE A 7 -9.94 -8.02 4.63
N SER A 8 -9.23 -8.77 5.48
CA SER A 8 -8.04 -9.53 5.07
C SER A 8 -8.34 -10.53 3.96
N LYS A 9 -9.48 -11.23 4.02
CA LYS A 9 -9.91 -12.15 2.95
C LYS A 9 -10.16 -11.44 1.62
N ARG A 10 -10.79 -10.26 1.66
CA ARG A 10 -11.03 -9.46 0.44
C ARG A 10 -9.73 -8.91 -0.13
N MET A 11 -8.83 -8.47 0.73
CA MET A 11 -7.46 -8.10 0.34
C MET A 11 -6.73 -9.24 -0.37
N GLN A 12 -6.77 -10.44 0.21
CA GLN A 12 -6.17 -11.63 -0.41
C GLN A 12 -6.78 -11.90 -1.79
N LYS A 13 -8.11 -11.76 -1.94
CA LYS A 13 -8.78 -11.93 -3.23
C LYS A 13 -8.31 -10.92 -4.30
N ILE A 14 -8.00 -9.68 -3.91
CA ILE A 14 -7.44 -8.67 -4.82
C ILE A 14 -6.02 -9.06 -5.22
N MET A 15 -5.20 -9.49 -4.27
CA MET A 15 -3.83 -9.94 -4.50
C MET A 15 -3.77 -11.15 -5.44
N ASP A 16 -4.59 -12.17 -5.18
CA ASP A 16 -4.64 -13.40 -5.95
C ASP A 16 -5.10 -13.15 -7.40
N ARG A 17 -6.07 -12.26 -7.60
CA ARG A 17 -6.57 -11.92 -8.95
C ARG A 17 -5.51 -11.22 -9.80
N ASN A 18 -4.65 -10.44 -9.16
CA ASN A 18 -3.62 -9.64 -9.82
C ASN A 18 -2.23 -10.33 -9.81
N ASP A 19 -2.16 -11.60 -9.37
CA ASP A 19 -0.93 -12.37 -9.21
C ASP A 19 0.15 -11.65 -8.38
N LEU A 20 -0.27 -10.89 -7.36
CA LEU A 20 0.61 -10.08 -6.51
C LEU A 20 0.92 -10.78 -5.18
N ASN A 21 2.20 -10.84 -4.83
CA ASN A 21 2.62 -11.14 -3.47
C ASN A 21 2.54 -9.88 -2.57
N ALA A 22 2.68 -10.05 -1.25
CA ALA A 22 2.53 -8.96 -0.28
C ALA A 22 3.51 -7.78 -0.51
N SER A 23 4.74 -8.06 -0.94
CA SER A 23 5.75 -7.03 -1.22
C SER A 23 5.37 -6.22 -2.46
N SER A 24 5.02 -6.91 -3.55
CA SER A 24 4.63 -6.26 -4.81
C SER A 24 3.32 -5.47 -4.67
N PHE A 25 2.38 -5.96 -3.86
CA PHE A 25 1.17 -5.21 -3.53
C PHE A 25 1.49 -3.93 -2.75
N ALA A 26 2.35 -4.03 -1.72
CA ALA A 26 2.74 -2.88 -0.90
C ALA A 26 3.37 -1.76 -1.74
N GLU A 27 4.26 -2.14 -2.66
CA GLU A 27 4.92 -1.21 -3.58
C GLU A 27 3.92 -0.51 -4.50
N ARG A 28 2.94 -1.26 -5.01
CA ARG A 28 1.92 -0.74 -5.93
C ARG A 28 1.02 0.32 -5.29
N ILE A 29 0.57 0.09 -4.06
CA ILE A 29 -0.28 1.06 -3.33
C ILE A 29 0.54 2.07 -2.50
N HIS A 30 1.87 2.09 -2.67
CA HIS A 30 2.81 2.98 -1.99
C HIS A 30 2.72 2.95 -0.46
N VAL A 31 2.67 1.76 0.13
CA VAL A 31 2.68 1.55 1.59
C VAL A 31 3.84 0.65 2.01
N GLY A 32 4.22 0.71 3.29
CA GLY A 32 5.25 -0.18 3.84
C GLY A 32 4.82 -1.65 3.82
N ARG A 33 5.74 -2.57 3.50
CA ARG A 33 5.50 -4.03 3.47
C ARG A 33 4.94 -4.58 4.77
N SER A 34 5.37 -4.03 5.91
CA SER A 34 4.86 -4.38 7.24
C SER A 34 3.36 -4.12 7.39
N SER A 35 2.83 -3.10 6.74
CA SER A 35 1.40 -2.78 6.77
C SER A 35 0.57 -3.92 6.16
N ILE A 36 1.02 -4.50 5.05
CA ILE A 36 0.34 -5.64 4.43
C ILE A 36 0.31 -6.84 5.36
N SER A 37 1.46 -7.19 5.96
CA SER A 37 1.54 -8.32 6.89
C SER A 37 0.59 -8.16 8.08
N HIS A 38 0.56 -6.98 8.70
CA HIS A 38 -0.34 -6.71 9.83
C HIS A 38 -1.83 -6.77 9.43
N ILE A 39 -2.17 -6.27 8.23
CA ILE A 39 -3.53 -6.34 7.70
C ILE A 39 -3.95 -7.78 7.39
N LEU A 40 -3.10 -8.56 6.71
CA LEU A 40 -3.40 -9.95 6.37
C LEU A 40 -3.53 -10.83 7.62
N SER A 41 -2.79 -10.51 8.70
CA SER A 41 -2.93 -11.19 10.00
C SER A 41 -4.24 -10.88 10.75
N GLY A 42 -5.01 -9.89 10.28
CA GLY A 42 -6.27 -9.47 10.92
C GLY A 42 -6.10 -8.70 12.24
N ARG A 43 -4.85 -8.45 12.68
CA ARG A 43 -4.56 -7.74 13.93
C ARG A 43 -4.78 -6.24 13.84
N ASN A 44 -4.62 -5.67 12.65
CA ASN A 44 -4.74 -4.23 12.42
C ASN A 44 -5.96 -3.90 11.55
N LYS A 45 -6.53 -2.71 11.77
CA LYS A 45 -7.47 -2.09 10.84
C LYS A 45 -6.71 -1.33 9.75
N PRO A 46 -7.21 -1.31 8.51
CA PRO A 46 -6.62 -0.48 7.46
C PRO A 46 -6.78 0.99 7.80
N SER A 47 -5.76 1.81 7.48
CA SER A 47 -5.89 3.26 7.49
C SER A 47 -6.75 3.73 6.32
N LEU A 48 -7.26 4.95 6.39
CA LEU A 48 -8.02 5.54 5.29
C LEU A 48 -7.17 5.62 4.01
N ASP A 49 -5.93 6.09 4.13
CA ASP A 49 -5.00 6.21 3.00
C ASP A 49 -4.73 4.87 2.32
N PHE A 50 -4.63 3.79 3.11
CA PHE A 50 -4.48 2.44 2.58
C PHE A 50 -5.63 2.06 1.66
N VAL A 51 -6.87 2.31 2.12
CA VAL A 51 -8.09 1.96 1.38
C VAL A 51 -8.22 2.84 0.13
N ILE A 52 -7.94 4.14 0.25
CA ILE A 52 -7.97 5.08 -0.88
C ILE A 52 -6.95 4.66 -1.94
N ASN A 53 -5.71 4.38 -1.56
CA ASN A 53 -4.67 3.98 -2.51
C ASN A 53 -5.00 2.63 -3.17
N THR A 54 -5.58 1.69 -2.41
CA THR A 54 -6.02 0.41 -2.96
C THR A 54 -7.10 0.61 -4.04
N VAL A 55 -8.16 1.38 -3.75
CA VAL A 55 -9.23 1.61 -4.73
C VAL A 55 -8.77 2.43 -5.93
N LYS A 56 -7.77 3.31 -5.76
CA LYS A 56 -7.15 4.06 -6.86
C LYS A 56 -6.33 3.16 -7.81
N GLU A 57 -5.53 2.25 -7.26
CA GLU A 57 -4.69 1.33 -8.03
C GLU A 57 -5.49 0.19 -8.66
N PHE A 58 -6.58 -0.23 -8.03
CA PHE A 58 -7.44 -1.34 -8.46
C PHE A 58 -8.86 -0.81 -8.71
N PRO A 59 -9.13 -0.19 -9.88
CA PRO A 59 -10.43 0.43 -10.18
C PRO A 59 -11.58 -0.58 -10.23
N GLU A 60 -11.29 -1.87 -10.35
CA GLU A 60 -12.28 -2.94 -10.27
C GLU A 60 -12.72 -3.26 -8.83
N VAL A 61 -12.05 -2.69 -7.83
CA VAL A 61 -12.39 -2.77 -6.40
C VAL A 61 -13.33 -1.63 -6.01
N ASP A 62 -14.50 -2.00 -5.49
CA ASP A 62 -15.42 -1.02 -4.89
C ASP A 62 -15.08 -0.75 -3.41
N PHE A 63 -15.21 0.51 -2.98
CA PHE A 63 -14.88 0.95 -1.62
C PHE A 63 -15.78 0.28 -0.56
N ASP A 64 -17.09 0.21 -0.80
CA ASP A 64 -18.05 -0.42 0.10
C ASP A 64 -17.87 -1.94 0.11
N TRP A 65 -17.51 -2.53 -1.03
CA TRP A 65 -17.16 -3.94 -1.09
C TRP A 65 -15.92 -4.24 -0.25
N LEU A 66 -14.86 -3.45 -0.40
CA LEU A 66 -13.60 -3.67 0.32
C LEU A 66 -13.79 -3.52 1.84
N LEU A 67 -14.55 -2.53 2.30
CA LEU A 67 -14.75 -2.30 3.74
C LEU A 67 -15.82 -3.19 4.37
N ASN A 68 -16.97 -3.32 3.71
CA ASN A 68 -18.18 -3.88 4.31
C ASN A 68 -18.66 -5.15 3.62
N GLY A 69 -18.02 -5.57 2.52
CA GLY A 69 -18.44 -6.72 1.72
C GLY A 69 -19.74 -6.49 0.96
N LYS A 70 -20.19 -5.24 0.83
CA LYS A 70 -21.42 -4.89 0.11
C LYS A 70 -21.11 -4.62 -1.36
N GLY A 71 -21.95 -5.12 -2.26
CA GLY A 71 -21.73 -4.98 -3.71
C GLY A 71 -21.01 -6.19 -4.31
N THR A 72 -20.37 -5.99 -5.46
CA THR A 72 -19.75 -7.08 -6.23
C THR A 72 -18.29 -6.75 -6.55
N TYR A 73 -17.46 -7.79 -6.56
CA TYR A 73 -16.06 -7.71 -6.99
C TYR A 73 -15.77 -8.88 -7.93
N PRO A 74 -15.26 -8.61 -9.15
CA PRO A 74 -14.91 -7.28 -9.69
C PRO A 74 -16.17 -6.46 -10.03
N ARG A 75 -16.07 -5.13 -9.97
CA ARG A 75 -17.12 -4.25 -10.48
C ARG A 75 -17.26 -4.50 -11.99
N SER A 76 -18.44 -4.90 -12.45
CA SER A 76 -18.70 -5.02 -13.89
C SER A 76 -18.64 -3.63 -14.51
N GLU A 77 -17.78 -3.45 -15.51
CA GLU A 77 -17.66 -2.20 -16.25
C GLU A 77 -18.94 -1.95 -17.06
N THR A 78 -19.91 -1.26 -16.46
CA THR A 78 -20.65 -0.26 -17.23
C THR A 78 -19.83 1.02 -17.12
N PRO A 79 -19.29 1.57 -18.22
CA PRO A 79 -18.56 2.84 -18.20
C PRO A 79 -19.48 3.91 -17.59
N GLN A 80 -19.23 4.24 -16.33
CA GLN A 80 -19.79 5.43 -15.72
C GLN A 80 -19.00 6.60 -16.28
N THR A 81 -19.41 7.03 -17.46
CA THR A 81 -19.07 8.34 -18.01
C THR A 81 -19.38 9.36 -16.92
N LEU A 82 -18.36 10.01 -16.40
CA LEU A 82 -18.51 11.22 -15.60
C LEU A 82 -19.50 12.14 -16.35
N PRO A 83 -20.60 12.61 -15.74
CA PRO A 83 -21.44 13.62 -16.37
C PRO A 83 -20.60 14.90 -16.54
N THR A 84 -20.04 15.08 -17.73
CA THR A 84 -19.60 16.39 -18.19
C THR A 84 -20.88 17.14 -18.52
N GLU A 85 -21.30 18.03 -17.63
CA GLU A 85 -22.37 18.97 -17.90
C GLU A 85 -21.91 19.89 -19.05
N ASN A 86 -22.42 19.61 -20.24
CA ASN A 86 -22.42 20.53 -21.36
C ASN A 86 -23.39 21.68 -21.05
N THR A 87 -22.86 22.85 -20.72
CA THR A 87 -23.51 24.12 -21.06
C THR A 87 -22.48 25.13 -21.59
N SER A 88 -22.65 25.50 -22.85
CA SER A 88 -22.20 26.75 -23.45
C SER A 88 -23.28 27.17 -24.47
N PRO A 89 -23.45 28.45 -24.88
CA PRO A 89 -22.47 29.56 -24.86
C PRO A 89 -23.00 30.94 -24.38
N THR A 90 -22.11 31.92 -24.12
CA THR A 90 -22.11 33.31 -24.69
C THR A 90 -21.29 34.34 -23.87
N ALA A 91 -20.25 34.90 -24.52
CA ALA A 91 -19.63 36.24 -24.52
C ALA A 91 -19.30 37.10 -23.25
N ILE A 92 -17.98 37.16 -22.93
CA ILE A 92 -17.00 38.25 -22.56
C ILE A 92 -17.55 39.73 -22.59
N PRO A 93 -17.13 40.73 -21.74
CA PRO A 93 -15.72 41.10 -21.52
C PRO A 93 -15.20 41.75 -20.20
N GLU A 94 -13.86 41.64 -20.07
CA GLU A 94 -12.84 42.51 -19.45
C GLU A 94 -13.09 43.22 -18.09
N LYS A 95 -12.14 43.08 -17.14
CA LYS A 95 -11.01 44.05 -16.94
C LYS A 95 -10.35 43.95 -15.54
N LYS A 96 -9.06 43.59 -15.54
CA LYS A 96 -7.88 44.19 -14.85
C LYS A 96 -7.71 44.20 -13.31
N ALA A 97 -6.43 44.00 -12.95
CA ALA A 97 -5.66 44.34 -11.74
C ALA A 97 -5.66 43.25 -10.64
N MET A 98 -4.56 42.85 -9.99
CA MET A 98 -3.20 43.40 -9.80
C MET A 98 -2.30 42.22 -9.35
N GLU A 99 -1.13 41.95 -9.95
CA GLU A 99 0.21 42.20 -9.36
C GLU A 99 0.31 41.96 -7.83
N SER A 100 1.30 41.29 -7.24
CA SER A 100 2.68 41.02 -7.63
C SER A 100 3.30 40.07 -6.57
N SER A 101 4.20 39.19 -7.03
CA SER A 101 5.50 38.79 -6.45
C SER A 101 5.74 38.98 -4.94
N ARG A 102 6.34 37.96 -4.28
CA ARG A 102 7.79 37.95 -3.93
C ARG A 102 8.13 36.83 -2.91
N SER A 103 9.20 36.10 -3.24
CA SER A 103 10.23 35.46 -2.40
C SER A 103 9.90 34.30 -1.45
N GLU A 104 10.37 33.12 -1.83
CA GLU A 104 11.29 32.32 -1.00
C GLU A 104 12.58 33.12 -0.69
N PRO A 105 13.34 32.87 0.40
CA PRO A 105 13.65 31.52 0.94
C PRO A 105 13.70 31.44 2.48
N MET A 106 13.73 30.21 3.02
CA MET A 106 14.77 29.79 3.98
C MET A 106 14.56 28.33 4.43
N GLN A 107 15.57 27.52 4.10
CA GLN A 107 16.15 26.40 4.83
C GLN A 107 15.56 26.12 6.22
N THR A 108 15.33 24.84 6.56
CA THR A 108 15.96 24.17 7.73
C THR A 108 15.60 22.67 7.77
N ALA A 109 16.64 21.86 7.97
CA ALA A 109 16.66 20.50 8.51
C ALA A 109 16.05 19.35 7.68
N SER A 110 16.90 18.79 6.82
CA SER A 110 17.01 17.34 6.67
C SER A 110 17.17 16.69 8.06
N GLN A 111 16.11 16.06 8.58
CA GLN A 111 16.25 15.07 9.64
C GLN A 111 16.65 13.75 8.99
N ASP A 112 17.96 13.53 9.01
CA ASP A 112 18.62 12.27 8.71
C ASP A 112 18.17 11.24 9.76
N LEU A 113 17.13 10.47 9.45
CA LEU A 113 16.57 9.43 10.33
C LEU A 113 17.37 8.12 10.29
N PHE A 114 18.53 8.09 9.63
CA PHE A 114 19.42 6.94 9.52
C PHE A 114 20.65 7.02 10.42
N SER A 115 20.50 7.55 11.64
CA SER A 115 21.48 7.27 12.70
C SER A 115 21.29 5.84 13.20
N THR A 116 22.12 4.95 12.65
CA THR A 116 22.35 3.58 13.13
C THR A 116 22.66 3.58 14.63
N PRO A 117 21.97 2.78 15.46
CA PRO A 117 22.58 2.37 16.72
C PRO A 117 23.68 1.37 16.37
N ASP A 118 24.91 1.72 16.77
CA ASP A 118 26.09 0.87 16.86
C ASP A 118 25.69 -0.54 17.35
N HIS A 119 25.47 -1.47 16.41
CA HIS A 119 25.14 -2.85 16.72
C HIS A 119 26.45 -3.61 16.73
N LYS A 120 27.02 -3.74 17.93
CA LYS A 120 28.06 -4.72 18.19
C LYS A 120 27.60 -6.07 17.65
N GLU A 121 28.34 -6.59 16.68
CA GLU A 121 28.21 -7.97 16.20
C GLU A 121 28.25 -8.91 17.40
N THR A 122 27.07 -9.38 17.80
CA THR A 122 26.92 -10.54 18.65
C THR A 122 26.36 -11.62 17.74
N ASN A 123 27.21 -12.58 17.38
CA ASN A 123 26.85 -13.79 16.66
C ASN A 123 25.85 -14.62 17.49
N HIS A 124 24.59 -14.19 17.51
CA HIS A 124 23.49 -14.96 18.08
C HIS A 124 23.02 -15.97 17.05
N ILE A 125 23.68 -17.13 17.02
CA ILE A 125 23.12 -18.33 16.39
C ILE A 125 21.84 -18.68 17.17
N PRO A 126 20.65 -18.66 16.55
CA PRO A 126 19.43 -19.04 17.25
C PRO A 126 19.53 -20.52 17.64
N LYS A 127 19.45 -20.81 18.95
CA LYS A 127 19.37 -22.18 19.44
C LYS A 127 18.11 -22.83 18.87
N ILE A 128 18.29 -23.73 17.92
CA ILE A 128 17.21 -24.59 17.43
C ILE A 128 16.77 -25.46 18.61
N ASN A 129 15.55 -25.24 19.08
CA ASN A 129 14.96 -26.07 20.12
C ASN A 129 14.87 -27.51 19.61
N LYS A 130 15.47 -28.46 20.33
CA LYS A 130 15.35 -29.91 20.04
C LYS A 130 13.86 -30.26 19.90
N GLY A 131 13.47 -30.79 18.74
CA GLY A 131 12.13 -31.32 18.48
C GLY A 131 11.29 -30.61 17.42
N LYS A 132 11.78 -29.54 16.77
CA LYS A 132 11.08 -28.93 15.62
C LYS A 132 11.62 -29.47 14.31
N ASN A 133 10.72 -29.95 13.45
CA ASN A 133 11.05 -30.32 12.07
C ASN A 133 11.20 -29.05 11.24
N ILE A 134 12.32 -28.93 10.52
CA ILE A 134 12.59 -27.83 9.61
C ILE A 134 11.75 -28.07 8.34
N GLN A 135 10.90 -27.12 7.96
CA GLN A 135 10.13 -27.21 6.71
C GLN A 135 10.87 -26.59 5.52
N LYS A 136 11.60 -25.50 5.76
CA LYS A 136 12.29 -24.74 4.72
C LYS A 136 13.38 -23.88 5.36
N VAL A 137 14.52 -23.80 4.70
CA VAL A 137 15.60 -22.86 5.03
C VAL A 137 15.80 -21.93 3.86
N ILE A 138 16.01 -20.64 4.14
CA ILE A 138 16.30 -19.61 3.14
C ILE A 138 17.63 -18.96 3.52
N LEU A 139 18.59 -18.95 2.58
CA LEU A 139 19.86 -18.24 2.68
C LEU A 139 19.75 -16.94 1.89
N LEU A 140 20.20 -15.84 2.48
CA LEU A 140 20.21 -14.51 1.89
C LEU A 140 21.67 -14.07 1.74
N TYR A 141 22.06 -13.67 0.54
CA TYR A 141 23.40 -13.16 0.24
C TYR A 141 23.40 -11.62 0.22
N ASP A 142 24.57 -11.02 0.37
CA ASP A 142 24.77 -9.57 0.40
C ASP A 142 24.56 -8.89 -0.95
N ASP A 143 24.73 -9.62 -2.04
CA ASP A 143 24.39 -9.22 -3.41
C ASP A 143 22.87 -9.22 -3.68
N GLY A 144 22.05 -9.58 -2.68
CA GLY A 144 20.60 -9.63 -2.77
C GLY A 144 20.06 -10.93 -3.39
N SER A 145 20.92 -11.86 -3.76
CA SER A 145 20.49 -13.20 -4.17
C SER A 145 20.03 -14.04 -2.97
N PHE A 146 19.24 -15.08 -3.24
CA PHE A 146 18.79 -16.00 -2.20
C PHE A 146 18.70 -17.43 -2.71
N GLU A 147 18.92 -18.39 -1.82
CA GLU A 147 18.73 -19.81 -2.06
C GLU A 147 17.81 -20.39 -1.00
N TYR A 148 17.06 -21.45 -1.35
CA TYR A 148 16.25 -22.16 -0.38
C TYR A 148 16.38 -23.67 -0.55
N PHE A 149 16.28 -24.39 0.57
CA PHE A 149 16.23 -25.84 0.57
C PHE A 149 15.13 -26.36 1.49
N ILE A 150 14.56 -27.49 1.11
CA ILE A 150 13.59 -28.27 1.87
C ILE A 150 14.36 -29.53 2.30
N PRO A 151 14.60 -29.74 3.61
CA PRO A 151 15.40 -30.83 4.13
C PRO A 151 14.73 -32.21 4.00
#